data_AF-D6GSG0-F1
#
_entry.id   AF-D6GSG0-F1
#
_cell.length_a   1.000
_cell.length_b   1.000
_cell.length_c   1.000
_cell.angle_alpha   90.00
_cell.angle_beta   90.00
_cell.angle_gamma   90.00
#
_symmetry.space_group_name_H-M   'P 1'
#
loop_
_entity.id
_entity.type
_entity.pdbx_description
1 polymer ?
#
loop_
_entity_poly.entity_id
_entity_poly.type
_entity_poly.pdbx_seq_one_letter_code
_entity_poly.pdbx_strand_id
1 'polypeptide(L)'
;MEKIVIYTDGGSRGNPGPSAIGYKIIQPSTGEFLCIGEEIGETTNNIAEYTALCESLRVCLCNHVKSVEVYMDSELVVKQIIGNYRVKNINLKPLYEQAKNYISQLSDFSIHHILRGKNKEADRLVNLALDNKARIQEGNLFNLNVSKREDVKEISEMKGYLHQKHLFQDFLMKELKLSYLSVSVKDKQVMIWVSAQEFGVILENRIAIINKAKEFGYEQVVLNLKSYDE
;
A
#
# COMPACT_ATOMS: atom_id res chain seq x y z
N MET A 1 20.45 13.16 4.48
CA MET A 1 19.94 12.34 3.37
C MET A 1 19.12 13.23 2.47
N GLU A 2 19.16 13.03 1.16
CA GLU A 2 18.27 13.74 0.24
C GLU A 2 16.82 13.30 0.48
N LYS A 3 15.87 14.24 0.40
CA LYS A 3 14.44 13.93 0.44
C LYS A 3 13.91 13.71 -0.96
N ILE A 4 13.14 12.64 -1.13
CA ILE A 4 12.28 12.47 -2.29
C ILE A 4 11.11 13.45 -2.17
N VAL A 5 10.84 14.20 -3.23
CA VAL A 5 9.80 15.22 -3.26
C VAL A 5 8.54 14.65 -3.89
N ILE A 6 7.40 14.82 -3.22
CA ILE A 6 6.09 14.37 -3.69
C ILE A 6 5.16 15.57 -3.82
N TYR A 7 4.52 15.70 -4.96
CA TYR A 7 3.34 16.56 -5.15
C TYR A 7 2.14 15.64 -5.28
N THR A 8 1.06 15.89 -4.55
CA THR A 8 -0.13 15.03 -4.61
C THR A 8 -1.40 15.85 -4.52
N ASP A 9 -2.45 15.35 -5.18
CA ASP A 9 -3.77 15.93 -5.26
C ASP A 9 -4.80 14.79 -5.42
N GLY A 10 -6.02 15.02 -4.95
CA GLY A 10 -7.16 14.14 -5.17
C GLY A 10 -8.40 14.95 -5.45
N GLY A 11 -9.15 14.56 -6.48
CA GLY A 11 -10.31 15.32 -6.94
C GLY A 11 -11.53 14.44 -7.17
N SER A 12 -12.70 15.05 -6.97
CA SER A 12 -14.00 14.43 -7.25
C SER A 12 -14.91 15.35 -8.08
N ARG A 13 -15.54 14.81 -9.13
CA ARG A 13 -16.59 15.48 -9.92
C ARG A 13 -17.95 15.30 -9.24
N GLY A 14 -18.17 16.09 -8.19
CA GLY A 14 -19.28 15.92 -7.23
C GLY A 14 -18.75 15.60 -5.84
N ASN A 15 -19.59 15.60 -4.81
CA ASN A 15 -19.13 15.31 -3.44
C ASN A 15 -20.22 14.58 -2.60
N PRO A 16 -20.41 13.26 -2.80
CA PRO A 16 -19.56 12.33 -3.56
C PRO A 16 -19.80 12.35 -5.09
N GLY A 17 -18.84 11.82 -5.86
CA GLY A 17 -18.92 11.63 -7.32
C GLY A 17 -17.70 10.92 -7.90
N PRO A 18 -17.60 10.74 -9.23
CA PRO A 18 -16.44 10.13 -9.88
C PRO A 18 -15.15 10.85 -9.48
N SER A 19 -14.18 10.09 -8.99
CA SER A 19 -13.00 10.60 -8.31
C SER A 19 -11.70 10.01 -8.87
N ALA A 20 -10.62 10.76 -8.76
CA ALA A 20 -9.28 10.31 -9.10
C ALA A 20 -8.24 10.87 -8.14
N ILE A 21 -7.06 10.24 -8.18
CA ILE A 21 -5.85 10.70 -7.50
C ILE A 21 -4.79 11.07 -8.54
N GLY A 22 -3.91 12.00 -8.16
CA GLY A 22 -2.76 12.40 -8.94
C GLY A 22 -1.56 12.62 -8.02
N TYR A 23 -0.39 12.13 -8.41
CA TYR A 23 0.84 12.46 -7.72
C TYR A 23 2.07 12.39 -8.62
N LYS A 24 3.05 13.24 -8.30
CA LYS A 24 4.37 13.26 -8.92
C LYS A 24 5.43 13.08 -7.83
N ILE A 25 6.28 12.08 -7.99
CA ILE A 25 7.43 11.79 -7.14
C ILE A 25 8.69 12.17 -7.91
N ILE A 26 9.63 12.86 -7.26
CA ILE A 26 10.85 13.38 -7.88
C ILE A 26 12.05 13.06 -6.99
N GLN A 27 13.13 12.59 -7.60
CA GLN A 27 14.45 12.57 -6.99
C GLN A 27 15.23 13.83 -7.40
N PRO A 28 15.44 14.82 -6.51
CA PRO A 28 16.01 16.10 -6.90
C PRO A 28 17.41 16.02 -7.51
N SER A 29 18.25 15.12 -7.01
CA SER A 29 19.65 14.94 -7.42
C SER A 29 19.79 14.48 -8.86
N THR A 30 18.86 13.65 -9.35
CA THR A 30 18.89 13.10 -10.72
C THR A 30 17.88 13.78 -11.63
N GLY A 31 16.87 14.43 -11.07
CA GLY A 31 15.71 14.95 -11.81
C GLY A 31 14.77 13.85 -12.30
N GLU A 32 15.04 12.58 -11.99
CA GLU A 32 14.15 11.48 -12.33
C GLU A 32 12.83 11.62 -11.58
N PHE A 33 11.74 11.25 -12.25
CA PHE A 33 10.41 11.38 -11.69
C PHE A 33 9.48 10.22 -12.09
N LEU A 34 8.42 10.08 -11.31
CA LEU A 34 7.28 9.20 -11.57
C LEU A 34 6.00 10.01 -11.34
N CYS A 35 5.17 10.11 -12.35
CA CYS A 35 3.83 10.70 -12.31
C CYS A 35 2.80 9.58 -12.43
N ILE A 36 1.78 9.60 -11.57
CA ILE A 36 0.65 8.68 -11.64
C ILE A 36 -0.64 9.50 -11.52
N GLY A 37 -1.59 9.22 -12.41
CA GLY A 37 -2.99 9.59 -12.27
C GLY A 37 -3.84 8.33 -12.27
N GLU A 38 -4.84 8.21 -11.41
CA GLU A 38 -5.69 7.00 -11.37
C GLU A 38 -7.12 7.32 -10.96
N GLU A 39 -8.08 6.86 -11.76
CA GLU A 39 -9.50 6.87 -11.41
C GLU A 39 -9.78 5.81 -10.32
N ILE A 40 -10.46 6.24 -9.25
CA ILE A 40 -10.65 5.47 -8.01
C ILE A 40 -12.13 5.21 -7.68
N GLY A 41 -13.02 5.32 -8.66
CA GLY A 41 -14.47 5.15 -8.48
C GLY A 41 -15.14 6.39 -7.90
N GLU A 42 -16.32 6.20 -7.30
CA GLU A 42 -17.09 7.28 -6.69
C GLU A 42 -16.72 7.47 -5.22
N THR A 43 -16.29 8.67 -4.85
CA THR A 43 -16.02 9.03 -3.45
C THR A 43 -16.12 10.54 -3.24
N THR A 44 -15.75 11.02 -2.05
CA THR A 44 -15.72 12.44 -1.70
C THR A 44 -14.34 13.04 -1.97
N ASN A 45 -14.27 14.36 -2.15
CA ASN A 45 -13.00 15.05 -2.40
C ASN A 45 -11.96 14.75 -1.31
N ASN A 46 -12.34 14.84 -0.04
CA ASN A 46 -11.42 14.59 1.08
C ASN A 46 -10.91 13.15 1.12
N ILE A 47 -11.72 12.17 0.71
CA ILE A 47 -11.27 10.78 0.63
C ILE A 47 -10.27 10.64 -0.53
N ALA A 48 -10.52 11.26 -1.69
CA ALA A 48 -9.59 11.25 -2.82
C ALA A 48 -8.23 11.86 -2.44
N GLU A 49 -8.21 13.02 -1.79
CA GLU A 49 -7.00 13.70 -1.31
C GLU A 49 -6.16 12.82 -0.37
N TYR A 50 -6.79 12.20 0.64
CA TYR A 50 -6.11 11.27 1.53
C TYR A 50 -5.63 10.01 0.82
N THR A 51 -6.38 9.53 -0.17
CA THR A 51 -6.02 8.35 -0.97
C THR A 51 -4.75 8.64 -1.77
N ALA A 52 -4.66 9.82 -2.37
CA ALA A 52 -3.49 10.26 -3.13
C ALA A 52 -2.23 10.35 -2.24
N LEU A 53 -2.37 10.92 -1.04
CA LEU A 53 -1.31 10.94 -0.03
C LEU A 53 -0.87 9.53 0.38
N CYS A 54 -1.81 8.65 0.70
CA CYS A 54 -1.49 7.29 1.13
C CYS A 54 -0.78 6.49 0.02
N GLU A 55 -1.24 6.61 -1.21
CA GLU A 55 -0.70 5.83 -2.33
C GLU A 55 0.71 6.30 -2.70
N SER A 56 0.95 7.62 -2.76
CA SER A 56 2.30 8.15 -3.01
C SER A 56 3.31 7.76 -1.93
N LEU A 57 2.92 7.81 -0.64
CA LEU A 57 3.76 7.34 0.46
C LEU A 57 4.04 5.84 0.38
N ARG A 58 3.03 5.04 0.02
CA ARG A 58 3.18 3.60 -0.18
C ARG A 58 4.20 3.29 -1.28
N VAL A 59 4.11 3.98 -2.41
CA VAL A 59 5.07 3.81 -3.52
C VAL A 59 6.49 4.12 -3.06
N CYS A 60 6.71 5.19 -2.30
CA CYS A 60 8.03 5.49 -1.73
C CYS A 60 8.52 4.37 -0.79
N LEU A 61 7.68 3.88 0.12
CA LEU A 61 8.06 2.82 1.06
C LEU A 61 8.38 1.49 0.38
N CYS A 62 7.59 1.11 -0.64
CA CYS A 62 7.85 -0.10 -1.45
C CYS A 62 9.20 -0.05 -2.17
N ASN A 63 9.73 1.14 -2.43
CA ASN A 63 11.04 1.36 -3.05
C ASN A 63 12.12 1.74 -2.02
N HIS A 64 11.92 1.39 -0.76
CA HIS A 64 12.87 1.61 0.34
C HIS A 64 13.29 3.08 0.55
N VAL A 65 12.49 4.04 0.06
CA VAL A 65 12.70 5.47 0.35
C VAL A 65 12.45 5.71 1.84
N LYS A 66 13.39 6.42 2.49
CA LYS A 66 13.32 6.71 3.93
C LYS A 66 13.09 8.19 4.26
N SER A 67 13.39 9.10 3.33
CA SER A 67 13.29 10.55 3.55
C SER A 67 12.38 11.16 2.49
N VAL A 68 11.26 11.77 2.90
CA VAL A 68 10.22 12.28 2.01
C VAL A 68 9.80 13.70 2.38
N GLU A 69 9.54 14.52 1.39
CA GLU A 69 8.87 15.81 1.52
C GLU A 69 7.63 15.86 0.62
N VAL A 70 6.47 16.14 1.21
CA VAL A 70 5.17 16.15 0.52
C VAL A 70 4.62 17.57 0.39
N TYR A 71 4.06 17.89 -0.77
CA TYR A 71 3.35 19.13 -1.07
C TYR A 71 1.92 18.81 -1.51
N MET A 72 0.95 19.47 -0.88
CA MET A 72 -0.49 19.36 -1.19
C MET A 72 -1.14 20.73 -1.16
N ASP A 73 -2.19 20.95 -1.94
CA ASP A 73 -3.06 22.13 -1.84
C ASP A 73 -4.27 21.93 -0.93
N SER A 74 -4.49 20.71 -0.43
CA SER A 74 -5.44 20.44 0.65
C SER A 74 -4.92 20.86 2.02
N GLU A 75 -5.21 22.09 2.43
CA GLU A 75 -4.84 22.62 3.76
C GLU A 75 -5.41 21.74 4.89
N LEU A 76 -6.62 21.19 4.71
CA LEU A 76 -7.26 20.31 5.69
C LEU A 76 -6.40 19.07 5.98
N VAL A 77 -5.97 18.36 4.92
CA VAL A 77 -5.16 17.14 5.04
C VAL A 77 -3.83 17.46 5.70
N VAL A 78 -3.14 18.50 5.23
CA VAL A 78 -1.86 18.95 5.78
C VAL A 78 -2.00 19.23 7.28
N LYS A 79 -2.99 20.05 7.68
CA LYS A 79 -3.23 20.40 9.09
C LYS A 79 -3.62 19.21 9.96
N GLN A 80 -4.31 18.21 9.42
CA GLN A 80 -4.63 16.98 10.16
C GLN A 80 -3.40 16.10 10.35
N ILE A 81 -2.57 15.92 9.32
CA ILE A 81 -1.35 15.09 9.39
C ILE A 81 -0.34 15.64 10.39
N ILE A 82 -0.13 16.96 10.42
CA ILE A 82 0.74 17.63 11.38
C ILE A 82 0.12 17.72 12.80
N GLY A 83 -1.14 17.31 12.98
CA GLY A 83 -1.81 17.25 14.27
C GLY A 83 -2.49 18.54 14.73
N ASN A 84 -2.52 19.58 13.91
CA ASN A 84 -3.20 20.84 14.22
C ASN A 84 -4.72 20.66 14.26
N TYR A 85 -5.27 19.83 13.37
CA TYR A 85 -6.70 19.55 13.27
C TYR A 85 -7.01 18.08 13.60
N ARG A 86 -8.14 17.87 14.29
CA ARG A 86 -8.65 16.52 14.57
C ARG A 86 -9.41 15.94 13.36
N VAL A 87 -9.23 14.67 13.09
CA VAL A 87 -10.05 13.92 12.12
C VAL A 87 -11.35 13.49 12.81
N LYS A 88 -12.45 14.15 12.47
CA LYS A 88 -13.79 13.82 13.02
C LYS A 88 -14.59 12.88 12.12
N ASN A 89 -14.31 12.88 10.82
CA ASN A 89 -15.06 12.06 9.87
C ASN A 89 -14.64 10.59 10.02
N ILE A 90 -15.61 9.73 10.38
CA ILE A 90 -15.40 8.29 10.59
C ILE A 90 -14.87 7.58 9.35
N ASN A 91 -15.29 7.99 8.15
CA ASN A 91 -14.87 7.41 6.87
C ASN A 91 -13.45 7.84 6.49
N LEU A 92 -12.98 8.98 7.01
CA LEU A 92 -11.64 9.49 6.74
C LEU A 92 -10.60 8.94 7.71
N LYS A 93 -11.03 8.54 8.91
CA LYS A 93 -10.15 8.05 9.97
C LYS A 93 -9.26 6.87 9.53
N PRO A 94 -9.73 5.84 8.81
CA PRO A 94 -8.88 4.75 8.34
C PRO A 94 -7.72 5.24 7.45
N LEU A 95 -7.99 6.16 6.52
CA LEU A 95 -6.95 6.72 5.65
C LEU A 95 -5.96 7.60 6.41
N TYR A 96 -6.45 8.36 7.39
CA TYR A 96 -5.58 9.11 8.29
C TYR A 96 -4.62 8.19 9.07
N GLU A 97 -5.13 7.14 9.72
CA GLU A 97 -4.30 6.19 10.45
C GLU A 97 -3.30 5.48 9.52
N GLN A 98 -3.73 5.14 8.30
CA GLN A 98 -2.86 4.56 7.29
C GLN A 98 -1.72 5.51 6.89
N ALA A 99 -2.02 6.78 6.62
CA ALA A 99 -1.02 7.80 6.32
C ALA A 99 -0.04 7.95 7.50
N LYS A 100 -0.53 8.02 8.74
CA LYS A 100 0.32 8.10 9.94
C LYS A 100 1.23 6.88 10.09
N ASN A 101 0.72 5.68 9.84
CA ASN A 101 1.52 4.45 9.86
C ASN A 101 2.60 4.40 8.76
N TYR A 102 2.34 4.95 7.56
CA TYR A 102 3.37 5.08 6.53
C TYR A 102 4.42 6.12 6.93
N ILE A 103 3.98 7.26 7.44
CA ILE A 103 4.88 8.32 7.92
C ILE A 103 5.80 7.81 9.03
N SER A 104 5.31 7.01 9.97
CA SER A 104 6.14 6.47 11.06
C SER A 104 7.23 5.49 10.62
N GLN A 105 7.19 4.99 9.37
CA GLN A 105 8.22 4.11 8.81
C GLN A 105 9.33 4.87 8.07
N LEU A 106 9.16 6.17 7.87
CA LEU A 106 10.15 7.07 7.30
C LEU A 106 11.10 7.56 8.39
N SER A 107 12.39 7.71 8.06
CA SER A 107 13.38 8.32 8.95
C SER A 107 13.24 9.84 9.01
N ASP A 108 12.73 10.45 7.94
CA ASP A 108 12.52 11.89 7.85
C ASP A 108 11.31 12.18 6.97
N PHE A 109 10.40 13.01 7.46
CA PHE A 109 9.15 13.36 6.80
C PHE A 109 8.80 14.83 7.03
N SER A 110 8.45 15.53 5.96
CA SER A 110 7.80 16.84 6.02
C SER A 110 6.60 16.89 5.08
N ILE A 111 5.57 17.66 5.44
CA ILE A 111 4.41 17.94 4.60
C ILE A 111 4.07 19.42 4.65
N HIS A 112 3.82 20.01 3.49
CA HIS A 112 3.59 21.45 3.34
C HIS A 112 2.35 21.73 2.50
N HIS A 113 1.62 22.75 2.92
CA HIS A 113 0.53 23.29 2.11
C HIS A 113 1.10 24.23 1.04
N ILE A 114 0.64 24.08 -0.20
CA ILE A 114 0.93 24.97 -1.32
C ILE A 114 -0.35 25.47 -1.96
N LEU A 115 -0.30 26.61 -2.64
CA LEU A 115 -1.45 27.09 -3.40
C LEU A 115 -1.71 26.16 -4.60
N ARG A 116 -2.97 25.94 -4.97
CA ARG A 116 -3.37 25.12 -6.13
C ARG A 116 -2.64 25.46 -7.42
N GLY A 117 -2.39 26.75 -7.68
CA GLY A 117 -1.62 27.20 -8.84
C GLY A 117 -0.15 26.73 -8.87
N LYS A 118 0.36 26.18 -7.76
CA LYS A 118 1.68 25.53 -7.64
C LYS A 118 1.60 24.00 -7.66
N ASN A 119 0.41 23.40 -7.53
CA ASN A 119 0.18 21.95 -7.56
C ASN A 119 -0.35 21.46 -8.93
N LYS A 120 -0.11 22.25 -9.99
CA LYS A 120 -0.71 22.06 -11.33
C LYS A 120 -0.53 20.66 -11.92
N GLU A 121 0.60 20.02 -11.64
CA GLU A 121 0.90 18.73 -12.25
C GLU A 121 0.11 17.59 -11.60
N ALA A 122 -0.06 17.60 -10.28
CA ALA A 122 -0.91 16.63 -9.61
C ALA A 122 -2.40 16.82 -10.00
N ASP A 123 -2.87 18.07 -10.06
CA ASP A 123 -4.21 18.44 -10.53
C ASP A 123 -4.44 18.03 -11.99
N ARG A 124 -3.43 18.20 -12.87
CA ARG A 124 -3.47 17.71 -14.26
C ARG A 124 -3.66 16.20 -14.31
N LEU A 125 -2.93 15.44 -13.50
CA LEU A 125 -3.02 13.98 -13.45
C LEU A 125 -4.39 13.49 -12.97
N VAL A 126 -4.97 14.13 -11.96
CA VAL A 126 -6.35 13.87 -11.49
C VAL A 126 -7.34 14.05 -12.63
N ASN A 127 -7.31 15.21 -13.31
CA ASN A 127 -8.23 15.51 -14.40
C ASN A 127 -8.06 14.54 -15.58
N LEU A 128 -6.82 14.24 -15.96
CA LEU A 128 -6.52 13.32 -17.04
C LEU A 128 -7.03 11.90 -16.73
N ALA A 129 -6.86 11.43 -15.49
CA ALA A 129 -7.37 10.14 -15.07
C ALA A 129 -8.91 10.09 -15.07
N LEU A 130 -9.58 11.16 -14.62
CA LEU A 130 -11.05 11.28 -14.66
C LEU A 130 -11.61 11.30 -16.08
N ASP A 131 -10.99 12.05 -16.98
CA ASP A 131 -11.44 12.19 -18.37
C ASP A 131 -11.29 10.88 -19.14
N ASN A 132 -10.19 10.15 -18.91
CA ASN A 132 -9.93 8.89 -19.57
C ASN A 132 -10.50 7.67 -18.83
N LYS A 133 -11.00 7.85 -17.60
CA LYS A 133 -11.44 6.78 -16.69
C LYS A 133 -10.39 5.66 -16.56
N ALA A 134 -9.13 6.07 -16.42
CA ALA A 134 -7.99 5.19 -16.56
C ALA A 134 -6.89 5.51 -15.55
N ARG A 135 -5.93 4.59 -15.46
CA ARG A 135 -4.64 4.82 -14.83
C ARG A 135 -3.68 5.35 -15.89
N ILE A 136 -3.02 6.47 -15.58
CA ILE A 136 -2.00 7.12 -16.39
C ILE A 136 -0.68 7.04 -15.62
N GLN A 137 0.40 6.76 -16.33
CA GLN A 137 1.75 6.80 -15.78
C GLN A 137 2.68 7.53 -16.74
N GLU A 138 3.53 8.40 -16.19
CA GLU A 138 4.59 9.08 -16.91
C GLU A 138 5.88 9.03 -16.07
N GLY A 139 7.05 8.86 -16.69
CA GLY A 139 8.33 8.76 -15.99
C GLY A 139 8.63 7.36 -15.42
N ASN A 140 9.90 7.17 -15.06
CA ASN A 140 10.49 5.85 -14.74
C ASN A 140 11.22 5.84 -13.39
N LEU A 141 11.01 6.84 -12.53
CA LEU A 141 11.59 6.81 -11.19
C LEU A 141 11.07 5.58 -10.45
N PHE A 142 12.01 4.79 -9.92
CA PHE A 142 11.81 3.42 -9.46
C PHE A 142 11.35 2.54 -10.64
N ASN A 143 12.26 1.74 -11.22
CA ASN A 143 11.96 0.79 -12.31
C ASN A 143 10.86 -0.21 -11.91
N LEU A 144 9.61 0.23 -11.94
CA LEU A 144 8.43 -0.54 -11.60
C LEU A 144 7.63 -0.74 -12.88
N ASN A 145 7.50 -2.01 -13.27
CA ASN A 145 6.44 -2.48 -14.14
C ASN A 145 5.11 -2.29 -13.41
N VAL A 146 4.56 -1.07 -13.37
CA VAL A 146 3.19 -0.83 -12.92
C VAL A 146 2.25 -0.93 -14.12
N SER A 147 2.29 -2.09 -14.78
CA SER A 147 1.49 -2.34 -15.98
C SER A 147 0.29 -3.22 -15.65
N LYS A 148 -0.85 -2.55 -15.39
CA LYS A 148 -2.26 -3.00 -15.47
C LYS A 148 -3.02 -3.26 -14.15
N ARG A 149 -4.28 -2.84 -14.17
CA ARG A 149 -5.34 -3.01 -13.15
C ARG A 149 -5.62 -4.47 -12.76
N GLU A 150 -5.11 -5.44 -13.52
CA GLU A 150 -5.18 -6.86 -13.16
C GLU A 150 -4.38 -7.14 -11.87
N ASP A 151 -3.31 -6.37 -11.60
CA ASP A 151 -2.50 -6.50 -10.38
C ASP A 151 -3.13 -5.83 -9.14
N VAL A 152 -4.14 -4.95 -9.28
CA VAL A 152 -4.70 -4.19 -8.14
C VAL A 152 -5.70 -5.01 -7.34
N LYS A 153 -6.45 -5.90 -8.00
CA LYS A 153 -7.27 -6.91 -7.30
C LYS A 153 -6.36 -7.88 -6.56
N GLU A 154 -5.27 -8.29 -7.20
CA GLU A 154 -4.20 -9.08 -6.59
C GLU A 154 -3.50 -8.32 -5.46
N ILE A 155 -3.30 -7.00 -5.49
CA ILE A 155 -2.66 -6.23 -4.39
C ILE A 155 -3.59 -5.97 -3.21
N SER A 156 -4.89 -5.74 -3.44
CA SER A 156 -5.90 -5.63 -2.38
C SER A 156 -6.10 -6.99 -1.71
N GLU A 157 -6.25 -8.04 -2.52
CA GLU A 157 -6.27 -9.42 -2.05
C GLU A 157 -4.92 -9.80 -1.43
N MET A 158 -3.78 -9.36 -1.95
CA MET A 158 -2.43 -9.60 -1.38
C MET A 158 -2.21 -8.80 -0.10
N LYS A 159 -2.80 -7.63 0.12
CA LYS A 159 -2.73 -6.94 1.43
C LYS A 159 -3.53 -7.73 2.47
N GLY A 160 -4.70 -8.25 2.08
CA GLY A 160 -5.46 -9.23 2.87
C GLY A 160 -4.67 -10.52 3.11
N TYR A 161 -4.15 -11.14 2.06
CA TYR A 161 -3.38 -12.39 2.10
C TYR A 161 -2.02 -12.22 2.75
N LEU A 162 -1.38 -11.05 2.70
CA LEU A 162 -0.10 -10.80 3.36
C LEU A 162 -0.33 -10.61 4.85
N HIS A 163 -1.38 -9.91 5.26
CA HIS A 163 -1.80 -9.83 6.65
C HIS A 163 -2.25 -11.20 7.19
N GLN A 164 -3.11 -11.90 6.46
CA GLN A 164 -3.55 -13.27 6.77
C GLN A 164 -2.38 -14.25 6.76
N LYS A 165 -1.40 -14.11 5.85
CA LYS A 165 -0.17 -14.91 5.80
C LYS A 165 0.65 -14.71 7.06
N HIS A 166 0.88 -13.46 7.48
CA HIS A 166 1.65 -13.19 8.70
C HIS A 166 0.92 -13.72 9.93
N LEU A 167 -0.40 -13.51 10.04
CA LEU A 167 -1.20 -14.04 11.15
C LEU A 167 -1.24 -15.59 11.16
N PHE A 168 -1.35 -16.21 9.99
CA PHE A 168 -1.35 -17.67 9.86
C PHE A 168 0.03 -18.25 10.17
N GLN A 169 1.11 -17.61 9.68
CA GLN A 169 2.48 -17.95 10.04
C GLN A 169 2.72 -17.80 11.54
N ASP A 170 2.27 -16.71 12.15
CA ASP A 170 2.38 -16.47 13.60
C ASP A 170 1.60 -17.51 14.41
N PHE A 171 0.40 -17.88 13.96
CA PHE A 171 -0.38 -18.96 14.56
C PHE A 171 0.41 -20.27 14.54
N LEU A 172 0.95 -20.67 13.37
CA LEU A 172 1.71 -21.91 13.24
C LEU A 172 2.96 -21.90 14.13
N MET A 173 3.70 -20.79 14.15
CA MET A 173 4.90 -20.64 14.98
C MET A 173 4.57 -20.75 16.48
N LYS A 174 3.48 -20.13 16.94
CA LYS A 174 3.10 -20.10 18.37
C LYS A 174 2.45 -21.40 18.84
N GLU A 175 1.46 -21.90 18.09
CA GLU A 175 0.65 -23.05 18.49
C GLU A 175 1.45 -24.35 18.39
N LEU A 176 2.25 -24.48 17.33
CA LEU A 176 3.02 -25.70 17.06
C LEU A 176 4.46 -25.60 17.58
N LYS A 177 4.82 -24.48 18.23
CA LYS A 177 6.16 -24.20 18.79
C LYS A 177 7.30 -24.45 17.80
N LEU A 178 7.07 -24.03 16.56
CA LEU A 178 8.05 -24.19 15.49
C LEU A 178 9.12 -23.11 15.60
N SER A 179 10.36 -23.49 15.33
CA SER A 179 11.53 -22.62 15.37
C SER A 179 11.74 -21.90 14.05
N TYR A 180 11.43 -22.55 12.91
CA TYR A 180 11.65 -21.95 11.61
C TYR A 180 10.70 -22.47 10.52
N LEU A 181 9.76 -21.62 10.08
CA LEU A 181 8.90 -21.91 8.93
C LEU A 181 8.79 -20.69 8.01
N SER A 182 8.51 -20.95 6.73
CA SER A 182 8.14 -19.90 5.76
C SER A 182 6.78 -20.23 5.17
N VAL A 183 5.90 -19.23 5.09
CA VAL A 183 4.61 -19.36 4.41
C VAL A 183 4.62 -18.53 3.14
N SER A 184 4.15 -19.07 2.03
CA SER A 184 3.78 -18.31 0.83
C SER A 184 2.33 -18.59 0.46
N VAL A 185 1.68 -17.63 -0.20
CA VAL A 185 0.29 -17.75 -0.65
C VAL A 185 0.24 -17.41 -2.13
N LYS A 186 -0.48 -18.22 -2.90
CA LYS A 186 -0.77 -17.98 -4.32
C LYS A 186 -2.14 -18.57 -4.64
N ASP A 187 -3.03 -17.85 -5.31
CA ASP A 187 -4.34 -18.38 -5.76
C ASP A 187 -5.15 -19.11 -4.67
N LYS A 188 -5.28 -18.52 -3.46
CA LYS A 188 -5.90 -19.12 -2.25
C LYS A 188 -5.27 -20.42 -1.75
N GLN A 189 -4.14 -20.82 -2.31
CA GLN A 189 -3.31 -21.91 -1.82
C GLN A 189 -2.25 -21.36 -0.87
N VAL A 190 -2.15 -21.96 0.31
CA VAL A 190 -1.08 -21.68 1.27
C VAL A 190 -0.02 -22.76 1.21
N MET A 191 1.22 -22.36 0.92
CA MET A 191 2.40 -23.21 0.90
C MET A 191 3.20 -23.01 2.18
N ILE A 192 3.42 -24.09 2.91
CA ILE A 192 4.17 -24.07 4.17
C ILE A 192 5.49 -24.82 3.94
N TRP A 193 6.58 -24.09 4.10
CA TRP A 193 7.94 -24.61 4.01
C TRP A 193 8.49 -24.84 5.42
N VAL A 194 8.73 -26.11 5.75
CA VAL A 194 9.21 -26.52 7.08
C VAL A 194 10.51 -27.31 6.97
N SER A 195 11.30 -27.29 8.04
CA SER A 195 12.49 -28.13 8.15
C SER A 195 12.10 -29.61 8.23
N ALA A 196 13.02 -30.50 7.84
CA ALA A 196 12.81 -31.95 7.99
C ALA A 196 12.58 -32.37 9.45
N GLN A 197 13.21 -31.65 10.40
CA GLN A 197 13.10 -31.91 11.84
C GLN A 197 11.70 -31.60 12.38
N GLU A 198 11.01 -30.62 11.79
CA GLU A 198 9.70 -30.15 12.22
C GLU A 198 8.53 -30.71 11.40
N PHE A 199 8.84 -31.47 10.34
CA PHE A 199 7.84 -32.04 9.45
C PHE A 199 6.86 -32.97 10.18
N GLY A 200 7.35 -33.74 11.16
CA GLY A 200 6.51 -34.61 11.99
C GLY A 200 5.43 -33.85 12.76
N VAL A 201 5.80 -32.72 13.37
CA VAL A 201 4.88 -31.86 14.13
C VAL A 201 3.75 -31.34 13.25
N ILE A 202 4.05 -30.99 11.99
CA ILE A 202 3.05 -30.53 11.04
C ILE A 202 2.07 -31.65 10.65
N LEU A 203 2.56 -32.86 10.39
CA LEU A 203 1.70 -33.99 10.01
C LEU A 203 0.77 -34.42 11.16
N GLU A 204 1.26 -34.37 12.39
CA GLU A 204 0.46 -34.64 13.60
C GLU A 204 -0.68 -33.63 13.75
N ASN A 205 -0.44 -32.36 13.42
CA ASN A 205 -1.39 -31.26 13.56
C ASN A 205 -2.16 -30.92 12.26
N ARG A 206 -2.05 -31.75 11.21
CA ARG A 206 -2.56 -31.45 9.86
C ARG A 206 -4.03 -31.04 9.81
N ILE A 207 -4.88 -31.65 10.63
CA ILE A 207 -6.32 -31.34 10.67
C ILE A 207 -6.56 -29.93 11.23
N ALA A 208 -5.89 -29.58 12.33
CA ALA A 208 -5.99 -28.25 12.93
C ALA A 208 -5.47 -27.16 11.98
N ILE A 209 -4.36 -27.44 11.29
CA ILE A 209 -3.78 -26.54 10.29
C ILE A 209 -4.75 -26.30 9.12
N ILE A 210 -5.36 -27.36 8.59
CA ILE A 210 -6.33 -27.25 7.49
C ILE A 210 -7.58 -26.46 7.91
N ASN A 211 -8.11 -26.73 9.11
CA ASN A 211 -9.28 -25.99 9.62
C ASN A 211 -8.94 -24.51 9.81
N LYS A 212 -7.77 -24.21 10.38
CA LYS A 212 -7.33 -22.84 10.54
C LYS A 212 -7.13 -22.15 9.20
N ALA A 213 -6.52 -22.84 8.23
CA ALA A 213 -6.32 -22.29 6.89
C ALA A 213 -7.66 -21.89 6.23
N LYS A 214 -8.73 -22.67 6.44
CA LYS A 214 -10.09 -22.33 5.97
C LYS A 214 -10.66 -21.09 6.63
N GLU A 215 -10.44 -20.89 7.94
CA GLU A 215 -10.85 -19.65 8.65
C GLU A 215 -10.17 -18.41 8.04
N PHE A 216 -8.95 -18.57 7.54
CA PHE A 216 -8.20 -17.52 6.84
C PHE A 216 -8.58 -17.39 5.35
N GLY A 217 -9.53 -18.19 4.84
CA GLY A 217 -10.00 -18.12 3.47
C GLY A 217 -9.13 -18.89 2.45
N TYR A 218 -8.22 -19.75 2.91
CA TYR A 218 -7.45 -20.62 2.04
C TYR A 218 -8.23 -21.88 1.67
N GLU A 219 -8.15 -22.26 0.40
CA GLU A 219 -8.87 -23.42 -0.15
C GLU A 219 -7.98 -24.67 -0.19
N GLN A 220 -6.65 -24.48 -0.22
CA GLN A 220 -5.69 -25.56 -0.28
C GLN A 220 -4.46 -25.29 0.59
N VAL A 221 -3.97 -26.33 1.28
CA VAL A 221 -2.71 -26.31 2.03
C VAL A 221 -1.71 -27.23 1.35
N VAL A 222 -0.53 -26.70 1.02
CA VAL A 222 0.58 -27.46 0.44
C VAL A 222 1.74 -27.46 1.42
N LEU A 223 2.31 -28.64 1.66
CA LEU A 223 3.44 -28.83 2.55
C LEU A 223 4.68 -29.14 1.77
N ASN A 224 5.69 -28.30 1.93
CA ASN A 224 6.98 -28.43 1.30
C ASN A 224 8.07 -28.60 2.37
N LEU A 225 9.00 -29.50 2.11
CA LEU A 225 10.24 -29.55 2.86
C LEU A 225 11.17 -28.46 2.32
N LYS A 226 11.78 -27.69 3.21
CA LYS A 226 12.91 -26.83 2.80
C LYS A 226 14.04 -27.74 2.35
N SER A 227 14.47 -27.62 1.09
CA SER A 227 15.82 -28.04 0.72
C SER A 227 16.78 -27.18 1.53
N TYR A 228 17.68 -27.81 2.26
CA TYR A 228 18.89 -27.13 2.69
C TYR A 228 19.73 -27.00 1.42
N ASP A 229 19.55 -25.91 0.68
CA ASP A 229 20.59 -25.48 -0.25
C ASP A 229 21.67 -24.82 0.61
N GLU A 230 22.85 -25.44 0.58
CA GLU A 230 24.11 -25.03 1.23
C GLU A 230 24.54 -23.61 0.86
#